data_AF-A0AAV7PVP0-F1
#
_entry.id   AF-A0AAV7PVP0-F1
#
_cell.length_a   1.000
_cell.length_b   1.000
_cell.length_c   1.000
_cell.angle_alpha   90.00
_cell.angle_beta   90.00
_cell.angle_gamma   90.00
#
_symmetry.space_group_name_H-M   'P 1'
#
loop_
_entity.id
_entity.type
_entity.pdbx_description
1 polymer ?
#
loop_
_entity_poly.entity_id
_entity_poly.type
_entity_poly.pdbx_seq_one_letter_code
_entity_poly.pdbx_strand_id
1 'polypeptide(L)'
;MADLEDRSRRDNVRLLGFPENIEGEDIQAFLGETLPKLTGITFDPPLELQRAHTLDPRRPDTAKRPRPIIACLLRNAQALQLMQRARTQVPARWTDR
;
A
#
# COMPACT_ATOMS: atom_id res chain seq x y z
N MET A 1 19.57 -5.96 -18.02
CA MET A 1 18.54 -4.89 -17.92
C MET A 1 17.38 -5.31 -17.01
N ALA A 2 16.93 -6.56 -17.05
CA ALA A 2 15.85 -7.07 -16.18
C ALA A 2 16.15 -6.97 -14.66
N ASP A 3 17.39 -7.17 -14.21
CA ASP A 3 17.74 -7.17 -12.78
C ASP A 3 17.61 -5.81 -12.08
N LEU A 4 17.71 -4.70 -12.82
CA LEU A 4 17.58 -3.36 -12.24
C LEU A 4 16.10 -2.98 -12.10
N GLU A 5 15.28 -3.31 -13.10
CA GLU A 5 13.82 -3.13 -13.02
C GLU A 5 13.20 -4.00 -11.93
N ASP A 6 13.62 -5.25 -11.81
CA ASP A 6 13.13 -6.14 -10.77
C ASP A 6 13.46 -5.59 -9.37
N ARG A 7 14.72 -5.17 -9.16
CA ARG A 7 15.13 -4.54 -7.89
C ARG A 7 14.33 -3.29 -7.56
N SER A 8 14.03 -2.44 -8.55
CA SER A 8 13.20 -1.25 -8.33
C SER A 8 11.75 -1.59 -8.00
N ARG A 9 11.21 -2.70 -8.49
CA ARG A 9 9.82 -3.11 -8.23
C ARG A 9 9.63 -3.86 -6.92
N ARG A 10 10.68 -4.47 -6.38
CA ARG A 10 10.60 -5.24 -5.11
C ARG A 10 10.13 -4.41 -3.92
N ASP A 11 10.38 -3.11 -3.97
CA ASP A 11 10.00 -2.20 -2.90
C ASP A 11 8.54 -1.69 -3.06
N ASN A 12 7.97 -1.82 -4.26
CA ASN A 12 6.62 -1.38 -4.53
C ASN A 12 5.58 -2.40 -4.03
N VAL A 13 4.59 -1.91 -3.30
CA VAL A 13 3.38 -2.63 -2.91
C VAL A 13 2.15 -2.02 -3.61
N ARG A 14 1.28 -2.89 -4.13
CA ARG A 14 0.04 -2.49 -4.79
C ARG A 14 -1.14 -2.79 -3.88
N LEU A 15 -1.82 -1.74 -3.46
CA LEU A 15 -2.98 -1.78 -2.59
C LEU A 15 -4.25 -1.64 -3.42
N LEU A 16 -5.26 -2.45 -3.11
CA LEU A 16 -6.53 -2.52 -3.84
C LEU A 16 -7.70 -2.43 -2.85
N GLY A 17 -8.80 -1.81 -3.28
CA GLY A 17 -10.05 -1.83 -2.50
C GLY A 17 -10.19 -0.70 -1.47
N PHE A 18 -9.25 0.25 -1.40
CA PHE A 18 -9.42 1.46 -0.59
C PHE A 18 -10.49 2.36 -1.22
N PRO A 19 -11.50 2.85 -0.47
CA PRO A 19 -12.45 3.82 -1.00
C PRO A 19 -11.73 5.11 -1.41
N GLU A 20 -12.27 5.81 -2.40
CA GLU A 20 -11.63 7.05 -2.86
C GLU A 20 -11.74 8.16 -1.81
N ASN A 21 -10.67 8.98 -1.70
CA ASN A 21 -10.53 10.12 -0.77
C ASN A 21 -10.33 9.78 0.70
N ILE A 22 -10.19 8.50 1.07
CA ILE A 22 -9.82 8.13 2.45
C ILE A 22 -8.39 8.52 2.80
N GLU A 23 -7.54 8.61 1.79
CA GLU A 23 -6.11 8.87 1.95
C GLU A 23 -5.83 10.30 2.46
N GLY A 24 -6.82 11.20 2.36
CA GLY A 24 -6.67 12.61 2.74
C GLY A 24 -5.70 13.36 1.81
N GLU A 25 -5.03 14.38 2.36
CA GLU A 25 -4.04 15.18 1.64
C GLU A 25 -2.67 14.47 1.53
N ASP A 26 -2.36 13.57 2.47
CA ASP A 26 -1.07 12.87 2.55
C ASP A 26 -1.24 11.34 2.58
N ILE A 27 -1.11 10.73 1.39
CA ILE A 27 -1.24 9.28 1.19
C ILE A 27 -0.16 8.51 1.98
N GLN A 28 1.03 9.09 2.16
CA GLN A 28 2.14 8.42 2.85
C GLN A 28 1.85 8.26 4.34
N ALA A 29 1.41 9.32 5.01
CA ALA A 29 1.00 9.31 6.40
C ALA A 29 -0.18 8.37 6.63
N PHE A 30 -1.19 8.42 5.75
CA PHE A 30 -2.34 7.52 5.82
C PHE A 30 -1.91 6.05 5.76
N LEU A 31 -1.05 5.68 4.79
CA LEU A 31 -0.59 4.30 4.64
C LEU A 31 0.36 3.87 5.75
N GLY A 32 1.22 4.77 6.23
CA GLY A 32 2.13 4.54 7.35
C GLY A 32 1.38 4.14 8.62
N GLU A 33 0.21 4.72 8.85
CA GLU A 33 -0.64 4.38 9.99
C GLU A 33 -1.55 3.17 9.72
N THR A 34 -2.10 3.06 8.51
CA THR A 34 -3.15 2.09 8.18
C THR A 34 -2.60 0.68 7.92
N LEU A 35 -1.48 0.55 7.23
CA LEU A 35 -0.92 -0.76 6.87
C LEU A 35 -0.51 -1.61 8.09
N PRO A 36 0.16 -1.07 9.12
CA PRO A 36 0.46 -1.81 10.35
C PRO A 36 -0.82 -2.27 11.05
N LYS A 37 -1.84 -1.40 11.13
CA LYS A 37 -3.14 -1.71 11.74
C LYS A 37 -3.89 -2.82 11.00
N LEU A 38 -3.93 -2.77 9.66
CA LEU A 38 -4.64 -3.76 8.83
C LEU A 38 -3.98 -5.15 8.84
N THR A 39 -2.64 -5.18 8.93
CA THR A 39 -1.87 -6.42 8.87
C THR A 39 -1.51 -6.98 10.25
N GLY A 40 -1.77 -6.22 11.32
CA GLY A 40 -1.38 -6.57 12.68
C GLY A 40 0.14 -6.67 12.88
N ILE A 41 0.92 -6.08 11.97
CA ILE A 41 2.39 -6.07 12.03
C ILE A 41 2.82 -4.83 12.80
N THR A 42 3.67 -5.02 13.81
CA THR A 42 4.44 -3.91 14.40
C THR A 42 5.78 -3.83 13.68
N PHE A 43 6.09 -2.67 13.11
CA PHE A 43 7.38 -2.41 12.46
C PHE A 43 8.30 -1.67 13.42
N ASP A 44 9.55 -2.12 13.53
CA ASP A 44 10.65 -1.44 14.21
C ASP A 44 11.86 -1.41 13.25
N PRO A 45 12.30 -0.25 12.74
CA PRO A 45 11.70 1.10 12.87
C PRO A 45 10.29 1.19 12.27
N PRO A 46 9.53 2.29 12.52
CA PRO A 46 8.20 2.49 11.94
C PRO A 46 8.16 2.31 10.42
N LEU A 47 6.97 2.05 9.89
CA LEU A 47 6.77 1.87 8.45
C LEU A 47 7.04 3.18 7.72
N GLU A 48 8.10 3.22 6.93
CA GLU A 48 8.51 4.40 6.17
C GLU A 48 8.21 4.19 4.68
N LEU A 49 7.52 5.14 4.07
CA LEU A 49 7.24 5.16 2.63
C LEU A 49 8.13 6.20 1.95
N GLN A 50 8.80 5.82 0.85
CA GLN A 50 9.50 6.76 -0.02
C GLN A 50 8.54 7.59 -0.87
N ARG A 51 7.48 6.94 -1.36
CA ARG A 51 6.48 7.56 -2.25
C ARG A 51 5.18 6.77 -2.16
N ALA A 52 4.05 7.46 -2.23
CA ALA A 52 2.75 6.82 -2.47
C ALA A 52 1.95 7.64 -3.48
N HIS A 53 1.26 6.96 -4.39
CA HIS A 53 0.37 7.60 -5.37
C HIS A 53 -0.73 6.67 -5.86
N THR A 54 -1.85 7.24 -6.29
CA THR A 54 -2.94 6.50 -6.95
C THR A 54 -2.61 6.24 -8.43
N LEU A 55 -2.85 5.02 -8.91
CA LEU A 55 -2.83 4.72 -10.34
C LEU A 55 -4.04 5.37 -11.02
N ASP A 56 -3.75 6.31 -11.91
CA ASP A 56 -4.68 7.13 -12.71
C ASP A 56 -5.20 8.43 -12.02
N PRO A 57 -5.02 9.61 -12.65
CA PRO A 57 -5.53 10.88 -12.14
C PRO A 57 -7.02 11.09 -12.43
N ARG A 58 -7.64 10.33 -13.34
CA ARG A 58 -9.06 10.43 -13.66
C ARG A 58 -9.85 9.57 -12.67
N ARG A 59 -10.77 10.21 -11.96
CA ARG A 59 -11.64 9.50 -11.03
C ARG A 59 -12.44 8.45 -11.78
N PRO A 60 -12.48 7.19 -11.31
CA PRO A 60 -13.45 6.23 -11.81
C PRO A 60 -14.86 6.80 -11.62
N ASP A 61 -15.73 6.50 -12.57
CA ASP A 61 -17.17 6.66 -12.40
C ASP A 61 -17.61 5.89 -11.14
N THR A 62 -18.60 6.37 -10.40
CA THR A 62 -19.04 5.81 -9.11
C THR A 62 -19.40 4.31 -9.17
N ALA A 63 -19.66 3.77 -10.36
CA ALA A 63 -19.89 2.34 -10.61
C ALA A 63 -18.62 1.50 -10.85
N LYS A 64 -17.43 2.11 -10.93
CA LYS A 64 -16.15 1.43 -11.21
C LYS A 64 -15.37 1.14 -9.93
N ARG A 65 -14.49 0.15 -10.01
CA ARG A 65 -13.65 -0.29 -8.88
C ARG A 65 -12.76 0.87 -8.39
N PRO A 66 -12.53 1.00 -7.07
CA PRO A 66 -11.64 2.00 -6.53
C PRO A 66 -10.22 1.90 -7.11
N ARG A 67 -9.54 3.06 -7.21
CA ARG A 67 -8.20 3.14 -7.80
C ARG A 67 -7.17 2.37 -6.96
N PRO A 68 -6.23 1.66 -7.60
CA PRO A 68 -5.11 1.09 -6.87
C PRO A 68 -4.19 2.18 -6.33
N ILE A 69 -3.65 1.97 -5.14
CA ILE A 69 -2.56 2.80 -4.61
C ILE A 69 -1.25 2.04 -4.78
N ILE A 70 -0.23 2.71 -5.31
CA ILE A 70 1.13 2.20 -5.39
C ILE A 70 1.96 2.91 -4.33
N ALA A 71 2.47 2.13 -3.39
CA ALA A 71 3.37 2.59 -2.34
C ALA A 71 4.76 1.99 -2.54
N CYS A 72 5.77 2.84 -2.57
CA CYS A 72 7.19 2.50 -2.51
C CYS A 72 7.60 2.66 -1.04
N LEU A 73 8.03 1.57 -0.42
CA LEU A 73 8.58 1.60 0.93
C LEU A 73 10.01 2.15 0.93
N LEU A 74 10.55 2.46 2.10
CA LEU A 74 11.98 2.78 2.19
C LEU A 74 12.83 1.52 2.32
N ARG A 75 12.24 0.46 2.87
CA ARG A 75 12.93 -0.75 3.28
C ARG A 75 12.25 -1.96 2.65
N ASN A 76 12.95 -2.60 1.72
CA ASN A 76 12.45 -3.78 1.04
C ASN A 76 12.04 -4.92 2.01
N ALA A 77 12.72 -5.06 3.16
CA ALA A 77 12.37 -6.04 4.17
C ALA A 77 10.93 -5.85 4.70
N GLN A 78 10.51 -4.60 4.93
CA GLN A 78 9.15 -4.28 5.36
C GLN A 78 8.13 -4.61 4.27
N ALA A 79 8.46 -4.38 2.99
CA ALA A 79 7.60 -4.70 1.86
C ALA A 79 7.37 -6.20 1.74
N LEU A 80 8.44 -6.99 1.92
CA LEU A 80 8.37 -8.45 1.96
C LEU A 80 7.56 -8.95 3.14
N GLN A 81 7.72 -8.38 4.34
CA GLN A 81 6.92 -8.75 5.52
C GLN A 81 5.44 -8.48 5.29
N LEU A 82 5.10 -7.31 4.73
CA LEU A 82 3.72 -6.93 4.39
C LEU A 82 3.12 -7.91 3.38
N MET A 83 3.84 -8.22 2.30
CA MET A 83 3.41 -9.16 1.27
C MET A 83 3.22 -10.59 1.82
N GLN A 84 4.13 -11.05 2.68
CA GLN A 84 4.02 -12.36 3.32
C GLN A 84 2.79 -12.44 4.23
N ARG A 85 2.55 -11.40 5.02
CA ARG A 85 1.39 -11.31 5.91
C ARG A 85 0.08 -11.22 5.14
N ALA A 86 0.03 -10.44 4.07
CA ALA A 86 -1.13 -10.37 3.20
C ALA A 86 -1.47 -11.72 2.52
N ARG A 87 -0.47 -12.58 2.30
CA ARG A 87 -0.69 -13.94 1.76
C ARG A 87 -1.24 -14.92 2.79
N THR A 88 -0.85 -14.76 4.07
CA THR A 88 -1.30 -15.65 5.15
C THR A 88 -2.63 -15.20 5.76
N GLN A 89 -2.97 -13.91 5.62
CA GLN A 89 -4.24 -13.36 6.06
C GLN A 89 -5.31 -13.58 4.96
N VAL A 90 -6.38 -14.32 5.29
CA VAL A 90 -7.66 -14.35 4.54
C VAL A 90 -8.14 -12.90 4.38
N PRO A 91 -8.70 -12.45 3.23
CA PRO A 91 -8.56 -11.07 2.75
C PRO A 91 -8.78 -10.03 3.84
N ALA A 92 -7.73 -9.24 4.10
CA ALA A 92 -7.76 -8.12 5.03
C ALA A 92 -8.81 -7.12 4.54
N ARG A 93 -10.03 -7.27 5.04
CA ARG A 93 -11.17 -6.42 4.68
C ARG A 93 -11.02 -5.13 5.47
N TRP A 94 -10.66 -4.07 4.78
CA TRP A 94 -10.78 -2.72 5.33
C TRP A 94 -12.24 -2.53 5.78
N THR A 95 -12.42 -2.24 7.06
CA THR A 95 -13.73 -1.98 7.66
C THR A 95 -13.74 -0.51 8.05
N ASP A 96 -14.61 0.24 7.37
CA ASP A 96 -15.00 1.60 7.74
C ASP A 96 -15.46 1.62 9.19
N ARG A 97 -14.95 2.55 10.00
CA ARG A 97 -15.37 2.75 11.38
C ARG A 97 -15.68 4.21 11.61
#